data_AF-A0A6S7FPK8-F1
#
_entry.id   AF-A0A6S7FPK8-F1
#
_cell.length_a   1.000
_cell.length_b   1.000
_cell.length_c   1.000
_cell.angle_alpha   90.00
_cell.angle_beta   90.00
_cell.angle_gamma   90.00
#
_symmetry.space_group_name_H-M   'P 1'
#
loop_
_entity.id
_entity.type
_entity.pdbx_description
1 polymer ?
#
loop_
_entity_poly.entity_id
_entity_poly.type
_entity_poly.pdbx_seq_one_letter_code
_entity_poly.pdbx_strand_id
1 'polypeptide(L)'
;MKSLFLVISLAAFYVAYGVSSSVLSKKGNCPFVYESDHNCKRKFDFECLLDFDCNNTMKCCRTACRQYKCIQPLRNRVCNRYSDIAFVLDASGSIGEESFKNMKNVIKKLLEKFSHEIGYRHATVVYGGKPSIVFNNIGTWRGNLTTGDLVKMVDKIPYYKSSMTRINAALRLVHQDVFRWFQNQDHRTKMIVLFTDGIQNTPPYQEGLVEIGKLLDNENIKVFGILTGEQRNMNALLNLCTNDQFIFEPEFLPELIEVMYHETEYYC
;
A
#
# COMPACT_ATOMS: atom_id res chain seq x y z
N MET A 1 23.81 48.07 22.38
CA MET A 1 22.98 48.18 21.16
C MET A 1 23.78 47.97 19.86
N LYS A 2 24.54 46.88 19.72
CA LYS A 2 25.22 46.53 18.45
C LYS A 2 25.15 45.03 18.07
N SER A 3 24.46 44.20 18.86
CA SER A 3 24.42 42.74 18.63
C SER A 3 23.15 42.24 17.93
N LEU A 4 22.07 43.05 17.88
CA LEU A 4 20.78 42.60 17.33
C LEU A 4 20.64 42.81 15.80
N PHE A 5 21.44 43.70 15.21
CA PHE A 5 21.33 44.04 13.78
C PHE A 5 22.03 43.04 12.85
N LEU A 6 22.94 42.20 13.36
CA LEU A 6 23.70 41.25 12.53
C LEU A 6 22.90 39.95 12.27
N VAL A 7 22.06 39.53 13.22
CA VAL A 7 21.24 38.32 13.08
C VAL A 7 20.06 38.54 12.13
N ILE A 8 19.49 39.75 12.11
CA ILE A 8 18.39 40.10 11.21
C ILE A 8 18.88 40.21 9.75
N SER A 9 20.15 40.57 9.52
CA SER A 9 20.73 40.66 8.18
C SER A 9 20.93 39.28 7.52
N LEU A 10 21.30 38.25 8.29
CA LEU A 10 21.41 36.87 7.78
C LEU A 10 20.05 36.23 7.50
N ALA A 11 19.04 36.51 8.33
CA ALA A 11 17.68 36.04 8.10
C ALA A 11 17.03 36.72 6.87
N ALA A 12 17.31 38.00 6.64
CA ALA A 12 16.84 38.72 5.46
C ALA A 12 17.48 38.22 4.15
N PHE A 13 18.73 37.72 4.20
CA PHE A 13 19.36 37.07 3.05
C PHE A 13 18.65 35.78 2.64
N TYR A 14 18.11 35.01 3.60
CA TYR A 14 17.35 33.78 3.32
C TYR A 14 15.97 34.03 2.68
N VAL A 15 15.36 35.18 2.95
CA VAL A 15 14.02 35.51 2.40
C VAL A 15 14.12 36.24 1.05
N ALA A 16 15.19 36.99 0.80
CA ALA A 16 15.34 37.78 -0.42
C ALA A 16 15.71 36.95 -1.67
N TYR A 17 16.39 35.82 -1.49
CA TYR A 17 16.58 34.84 -2.55
C TYR A 17 15.55 33.76 -2.34
N GLY A 18 14.48 33.76 -3.15
CA GLY A 18 13.57 32.63 -3.25
C GLY A 18 14.32 31.40 -3.74
N VAL A 19 15.10 30.76 -2.87
CA VAL A 19 15.66 29.44 -3.07
C VAL A 19 14.46 28.52 -3.03
N SER A 20 13.87 28.34 -4.22
CA SER A 20 12.91 27.29 -4.48
C SER A 20 13.46 26.01 -3.85
N SER A 21 12.63 25.28 -3.13
CA SER A 21 12.96 23.96 -2.56
C SER A 21 13.51 22.98 -3.60
N SER A 22 13.37 23.28 -4.90
CA SER A 22 13.99 22.59 -6.03
C SER A 22 15.52 22.74 -6.14
N VAL A 23 16.15 23.74 -5.50
CA VAL A 23 17.61 24.00 -5.62
C VAL A 23 18.45 23.08 -4.72
N LEU A 24 17.87 22.53 -3.65
CA LEU A 24 18.58 21.67 -2.70
C LEU A 24 18.47 20.17 -3.01
N SER A 25 17.73 19.78 -4.06
CA SER A 25 17.49 18.37 -4.37
C SER A 25 18.42 17.85 -5.48
N LYS A 26 19.14 16.76 -5.22
CA LYS A 26 19.96 16.06 -6.20
C LYS A 26 19.10 15.34 -7.24
N LYS A 27 19.63 15.13 -8.45
CA LYS A 27 18.91 14.48 -9.56
C LYS A 27 18.57 13.01 -9.26
N GLY A 28 17.45 12.54 -9.83
CA GLY A 28 16.96 11.17 -9.71
C GLY A 28 15.92 10.99 -8.61
N ASN A 29 15.27 9.82 -8.60
CA ASN A 29 14.21 9.48 -7.65
C ASN A 29 14.76 8.56 -6.55
N CYS A 30 14.28 8.73 -5.32
CA CYS A 30 14.60 7.80 -4.24
C CYS A 30 13.99 6.43 -4.55
N PRO A 31 14.79 5.34 -4.64
CA PRO A 31 14.21 4.01 -4.68
C PRO A 31 13.53 3.73 -3.33
N PHE A 32 12.48 2.92 -3.36
CA PHE A 32 11.93 2.41 -2.12
C PHE A 32 12.89 1.41 -1.50
N VAL A 33 13.34 1.71 -0.28
CA VAL A 33 14.24 0.84 0.48
C VAL A 33 13.44 0.05 1.50
N TYR A 34 13.20 -1.17 1.09
CA TYR A 34 12.81 -2.34 1.86
C TYR A 34 13.88 -2.67 2.92
N GLU A 35 13.62 -2.39 4.21
CA GLU A 35 14.50 -2.83 5.30
C GLU A 35 14.09 -4.20 5.84
N SER A 36 15.04 -5.15 5.86
CA SER A 36 14.86 -6.60 6.06
C SER A 36 14.42 -7.04 7.46
N ASP A 37 13.98 -6.11 8.32
CA ASP A 37 13.56 -6.43 9.69
C ASP A 37 12.19 -5.76 9.93
N HIS A 38 11.12 -6.55 10.03
CA HIS A 38 9.78 -6.09 10.50
C HIS A 38 9.81 -5.41 11.86
N ASN A 39 10.91 -5.54 12.57
CA ASN A 39 11.24 -4.71 13.69
C ASN A 39 11.98 -3.50 13.17
N CYS A 40 11.25 -2.47 12.71
CA CYS A 40 11.74 -1.10 12.75
C CYS A 40 12.05 -0.79 14.22
N LYS A 41 13.22 -1.24 14.70
CA LYS A 41 13.69 -0.93 16.04
C LYS A 41 13.62 0.58 16.10
N ARG A 42 12.88 1.13 17.07
CA ARG A 42 12.63 2.57 17.26
C ARG A 42 13.91 3.36 17.58
N LYS A 43 14.98 3.14 16.84
CA LYS A 43 16.11 4.03 16.74
C LYS A 43 15.74 5.02 15.66
N PHE A 44 15.51 6.26 16.09
CA PHE A 44 15.59 7.42 15.22
C PHE A 44 17.04 7.53 14.74
N ASP A 45 17.42 6.69 13.79
CA ASP A 45 18.72 6.72 13.14
C ASP A 45 18.52 7.43 11.80
N PHE A 46 18.75 8.73 11.81
CA PHE A 46 18.70 9.57 10.62
C PHE A 46 20.14 9.79 10.15
N GLU A 47 20.53 9.12 9.07
CA GLU A 47 21.83 9.31 8.43
C GLU A 47 21.92 10.69 7.75
N CYS A 48 20.78 11.21 7.29
CA CYS A 48 20.66 12.48 6.59
C CYS A 48 19.34 13.18 6.91
N LEU A 49 19.26 14.48 6.65
CA LEU A 49 18.02 15.27 6.68
C LEU A 49 17.71 15.87 5.30
N LEU A 50 18.74 16.13 4.50
CA LEU A 50 18.66 16.71 3.16
C LEU A 50 19.60 15.97 2.21
N ASP A 51 19.34 16.07 0.90
CA ASP A 51 20.20 15.47 -0.14
C ASP A 51 21.68 15.92 -0.03
N PHE A 52 21.93 17.12 0.50
CA PHE A 52 23.26 17.67 0.70
C PHE A 52 24.07 16.95 1.79
N ASP A 53 23.41 16.36 2.78
CA ASP A 53 24.08 15.61 3.86
C ASP A 53 24.72 14.32 3.31
N CYS A 54 24.24 13.84 2.16
CA CYS A 54 24.74 12.65 1.50
C CYS A 54 25.95 12.98 0.61
N ASN A 55 26.94 12.08 0.60
CA ASN A 55 28.10 12.24 -0.28
C ASN A 55 27.74 12.00 -1.77
N ASN A 56 28.54 12.59 -2.67
CA ASN A 56 28.46 12.34 -4.12
C ASN A 56 27.05 12.59 -4.71
N THR A 57 26.58 11.66 -5.55
CA THR A 57 25.29 11.69 -6.24
C THR A 57 24.13 11.08 -5.43
N MET A 58 24.35 10.72 -4.16
CA MET A 58 23.35 10.05 -3.32
C MET A 58 22.29 11.05 -2.81
N LYS A 59 21.03 10.62 -2.77
CA LYS A 59 19.91 11.39 -2.21
C LYS A 59 19.61 10.96 -0.78
N CYS A 60 19.06 11.87 0.00
CA CYS A 60 18.51 11.56 1.31
C CYS A 60 17.09 11.03 1.13
N CYS A 61 16.93 9.73 1.33
CA CYS A 61 15.70 9.02 1.01
C CYS A 61 15.06 8.48 2.28
N ARG A 62 13.74 8.66 2.38
CA ARG A 62 12.95 8.09 3.47
C ARG A 62 12.78 6.60 3.21
N THR A 63 13.07 5.77 4.22
CA THR A 63 12.87 4.31 4.17
C THR A 63 11.50 3.93 4.74
N ALA A 64 11.09 2.66 4.53
CA ALA A 64 9.84 2.12 5.08
C ALA A 64 9.73 2.30 6.62
N CYS A 65 10.86 2.33 7.33
CA CYS A 65 10.90 2.54 8.78
C CYS A 65 10.86 4.00 9.22
N ARG A 66 10.48 4.94 8.34
CA ARG A 66 10.52 6.39 8.58
C ARG A 66 11.91 6.91 8.95
N GLN A 67 12.97 6.18 8.62
CA GLN A 67 14.35 6.63 8.73
C GLN A 67 14.75 7.38 7.46
N TYR A 68 15.79 8.19 7.54
CA TYR A 68 16.36 8.88 6.38
C TYR A 68 17.77 8.35 6.16
N LYS A 69 18.00 7.76 5.00
CA LYS A 69 19.28 7.13 4.61
C LYS A 69 19.79 7.70 3.30
N CYS A 70 21.11 7.75 3.16
CA CYS A 70 21.73 8.15 1.91
C CYS A 70 21.67 6.99 0.92
N ILE A 71 20.93 7.17 -0.17
CA ILE A 71 20.64 6.10 -1.12
C ILE A 71 20.95 6.57 -2.55
N GLN A 72 21.47 5.65 -3.37
CA GLN A 72 21.73 5.92 -4.78
C GLN A 72 20.40 6.10 -5.52
N PRO A 73 20.17 7.25 -6.17
CA PRO A 73 18.90 7.52 -6.80
C PRO A 73 18.74 6.76 -8.12
N LEU A 74 17.51 6.34 -8.40
CA LEU A 74 17.15 5.81 -9.71
C LEU A 74 17.22 6.94 -10.73
N ARG A 75 17.87 6.68 -11.87
CA ARG A 75 17.95 7.62 -13.00
C ARG A 75 16.73 7.54 -13.93
N ASN A 76 15.77 6.67 -13.60
CA ASN A 76 14.62 6.42 -14.45
C ASN A 76 13.49 7.42 -14.15
N ARG A 77 12.75 7.78 -15.19
CA ARG A 77 11.57 8.62 -15.11
C ARG A 77 10.34 7.73 -14.92
N VAL A 78 9.46 8.10 -13.99
CA VAL A 78 8.16 7.41 -13.89
C VAL A 78 7.32 7.85 -15.08
N CYS A 79 6.89 6.89 -15.90
CA CYS A 79 6.21 7.16 -17.16
C CYS A 79 4.71 6.93 -17.08
N ASN A 80 4.26 5.99 -16.27
CA ASN A 80 2.86 5.84 -15.90
C ASN A 80 2.73 5.12 -14.54
N ARG A 81 1.52 5.15 -13.98
CA ARG A 81 1.12 4.42 -12.78
C ARG A 81 -0.23 3.76 -12.99
N TYR A 82 -0.27 2.74 -13.84
CA TYR A 82 -1.51 2.00 -14.06
C TYR A 82 -1.56 0.78 -13.15
N SER A 83 -2.62 0.67 -12.36
CA SER A 83 -2.79 -0.49 -11.48
C SER A 83 -4.23 -0.95 -11.31
N ASP A 84 -4.35 -2.23 -11.00
CA ASP A 84 -5.59 -2.88 -10.61
C ASP A 84 -5.48 -3.31 -9.14
N ILE A 85 -6.36 -2.77 -8.29
CA ILE A 85 -6.30 -2.97 -6.85
C ILE A 85 -7.53 -3.74 -6.37
N ALA A 86 -7.35 -4.93 -5.82
CA ALA A 86 -8.41 -5.67 -5.17
C ALA A 86 -8.36 -5.46 -3.65
N PHE A 87 -9.39 -4.82 -3.08
CA PHE A 87 -9.57 -4.74 -1.63
C PHE A 87 -10.30 -6.00 -1.15
N VAL A 88 -9.71 -6.75 -0.21
CA VAL A 88 -10.25 -8.02 0.28
C VAL A 88 -10.50 -7.90 1.79
N LEU A 89 -11.76 -7.77 2.18
CA LEU A 89 -12.15 -7.53 3.57
C LEU A 89 -12.60 -8.82 4.26
N ASP A 90 -12.00 -9.10 5.41
CA ASP A 90 -12.45 -10.14 6.31
C ASP A 90 -13.73 -9.70 7.04
N ALA A 91 -14.82 -10.43 6.85
CA ALA A 91 -16.08 -10.23 7.56
C ALA A 91 -16.38 -11.39 8.51
N SER A 92 -15.36 -12.10 8.98
CA SER A 92 -15.47 -13.10 10.05
C SER A 92 -15.73 -12.46 11.41
N GLY A 93 -16.30 -13.23 12.33
CA GLY A 93 -16.71 -12.75 13.65
C GLY A 93 -15.55 -12.29 14.55
N SER A 94 -14.33 -12.77 14.33
CA SER A 94 -13.14 -12.41 15.11
C SER A 94 -12.64 -10.99 14.87
N ILE A 95 -13.05 -10.37 13.75
CA ILE A 95 -12.64 -9.02 13.36
C ILE A 95 -13.25 -7.96 14.30
N GLY A 96 -14.54 -8.10 14.61
CA GLY A 96 -15.32 -7.11 15.38
C GLY A 96 -15.80 -5.92 14.54
N GLU A 97 -16.87 -5.26 15.01
CA GLU A 97 -17.52 -4.17 14.24
C GLU A 97 -16.62 -2.94 14.06
N GLU A 98 -15.85 -2.59 15.10
CA GLU A 98 -14.98 -1.42 15.07
C GLU A 98 -13.84 -1.61 14.07
N SER A 99 -13.16 -2.77 14.11
CA SER A 99 -12.13 -3.12 13.14
C SER A 99 -12.69 -3.14 11.71
N PHE A 100 -13.90 -3.69 11.51
CA PHE A 100 -14.55 -3.70 10.20
C PHE A 100 -14.83 -2.29 9.67
N LYS A 101 -15.31 -1.40 10.54
CA LYS A 101 -15.47 0.02 10.23
C LYS A 101 -14.13 0.68 9.88
N ASN A 102 -13.05 0.33 10.59
CA ASN A 102 -11.71 0.86 10.33
C ASN A 102 -11.17 0.39 8.98
N MET A 103 -11.36 -0.88 8.59
CA MET A 103 -10.99 -1.37 7.27
C MET A 103 -11.68 -0.58 6.16
N LYS A 104 -12.99 -0.34 6.29
CA LYS A 104 -13.75 0.50 5.34
C LYS A 104 -13.19 1.92 5.27
N ASN A 105 -12.80 2.51 6.40
CA ASN A 105 -12.18 3.83 6.44
C ASN A 105 -10.80 3.86 5.75
N VAL A 106 -9.99 2.81 5.93
CA VAL A 106 -8.71 2.67 5.21
C VAL A 106 -8.93 2.61 3.71
N ILE A 107 -9.87 1.78 3.24
CA ILE A 107 -10.20 1.69 1.81
C ILE A 107 -10.65 3.04 1.27
N LYS A 108 -11.53 3.76 1.96
CA LYS A 108 -11.97 5.11 1.52
C LYS A 108 -10.80 6.07 1.35
N LYS A 109 -9.85 6.09 2.29
CA LYS A 109 -8.63 6.92 2.19
C LYS A 109 -7.73 6.49 1.03
N LEU A 110 -7.59 5.18 0.79
CA LEU A 110 -6.84 4.66 -0.36
C LEU A 110 -7.51 5.09 -1.67
N LEU A 111 -8.84 4.97 -1.75
CA LEU A 111 -9.61 5.45 -2.91
C LEU A 111 -9.39 6.94 -3.12
N GLU A 112 -9.49 7.78 -2.10
CA GLU A 112 -9.24 9.22 -2.21
C GLU A 112 -7.84 9.57 -2.73
N LYS A 113 -6.82 8.74 -2.42
CA LYS A 113 -5.46 8.92 -2.94
C LYS A 113 -5.31 8.46 -4.38
N PHE A 114 -5.79 7.27 -4.70
CA PHE A 114 -5.53 6.63 -5.99
C PHE A 114 -6.56 6.97 -7.07
N SER A 115 -7.81 7.32 -6.72
CA SER A 115 -8.89 7.53 -7.70
C SER A 115 -8.74 8.77 -8.57
N HIS A 116 -7.94 9.74 -8.14
CA HIS A 116 -7.66 10.96 -8.91
C HIS A 116 -6.58 10.76 -9.97
N GLU A 117 -5.83 9.65 -9.90
CA GLU A 117 -4.79 9.35 -10.86
C GLU A 117 -5.37 8.56 -12.04
N ILE A 118 -5.00 8.98 -13.26
CA ILE A 118 -5.49 8.36 -14.49
C ILE A 118 -5.03 6.89 -14.51
N GLY A 119 -6.01 5.99 -14.44
CA GLY A 119 -5.84 4.57 -14.68
C GLY A 119 -5.57 3.70 -13.45
N TYR A 120 -6.12 4.06 -12.29
CA TYR A 120 -6.40 3.11 -11.21
C TYR A 120 -7.77 2.46 -11.38
N ARG A 121 -7.83 1.13 -11.34
CA ARG A 121 -9.08 0.34 -11.30
C ARG A 121 -9.10 -0.47 -10.02
N HIS A 122 -10.28 -0.81 -9.53
CA HIS A 122 -10.40 -1.59 -8.32
C HIS A 122 -11.58 -2.57 -8.29
N ALA A 123 -11.42 -3.59 -7.46
CA ALA A 123 -12.50 -4.45 -7.02
C ALA A 123 -12.54 -4.47 -5.50
N THR A 124 -13.70 -4.84 -4.97
CA THR A 124 -13.85 -5.08 -3.55
C THR A 124 -14.50 -6.44 -3.35
N VAL A 125 -13.84 -7.26 -2.55
CA VAL A 125 -14.26 -8.60 -2.17
C VAL A 125 -14.44 -8.62 -0.66
N VAL A 126 -15.54 -9.22 -0.21
CA VAL A 126 -15.78 -9.48 1.21
C VAL A 126 -15.82 -10.98 1.40
N TYR A 127 -15.14 -11.48 2.43
CA TYR A 127 -15.07 -12.90 2.69
C TYR A 127 -15.30 -13.27 4.15
N GLY A 128 -15.41 -14.58 4.35
CA GLY A 128 -15.75 -15.27 5.59
C GLY A 128 -15.84 -16.75 5.22
N GLY A 129 -17.01 -17.36 5.38
CA GLY A 129 -17.27 -18.73 4.89
C GLY A 129 -17.41 -18.85 3.37
N LYS A 130 -17.86 -17.79 2.69
CA LYS A 130 -17.89 -17.70 1.21
C LYS A 130 -17.49 -16.29 0.78
N PRO A 131 -16.47 -16.13 -0.08
CA PRO A 131 -16.11 -14.82 -0.62
C PRO A 131 -17.13 -14.34 -1.64
N SER A 132 -17.29 -13.02 -1.75
CA SER A 132 -18.21 -12.37 -2.68
C SER A 132 -17.62 -11.07 -3.22
N ILE A 133 -17.75 -10.84 -4.53
CA ILE A 133 -17.40 -9.56 -5.17
C ILE A 133 -18.55 -8.59 -4.90
N VAL A 134 -18.30 -7.54 -4.13
CA VAL A 134 -19.31 -6.50 -3.84
C VAL A 134 -19.21 -5.33 -4.81
N PHE A 135 -18.05 -5.15 -5.43
CA PHE A 135 -17.81 -4.16 -6.48
C PHE A 135 -16.68 -4.62 -7.39
N ASN A 136 -16.77 -4.33 -8.69
CA ASN A 136 -15.68 -4.55 -9.64
C ASN A 136 -15.80 -3.57 -10.82
N ASN A 137 -14.76 -2.75 -11.05
CA ASN A 137 -14.62 -1.97 -12.29
C ASN A 137 -13.37 -2.35 -13.10
N ILE A 138 -12.67 -3.42 -12.71
CA ILE A 138 -11.54 -3.96 -13.46
C ILE A 138 -12.11 -4.68 -14.69
N GLY A 139 -11.85 -4.11 -15.87
CA GLY A 139 -12.20 -4.71 -17.18
C GLY A 139 -13.67 -4.78 -17.57
N THR A 140 -14.58 -4.51 -16.64
CA THR A 140 -16.01 -4.82 -16.79
C THR A 140 -16.88 -3.56 -16.82
N TRP A 141 -16.43 -2.47 -16.23
CA TRP A 141 -17.23 -1.26 -16.07
C TRP A 141 -16.93 -0.22 -17.16
N ARG A 142 -17.99 0.35 -17.75
CA ARG A 142 -17.92 1.35 -18.83
C ARG A 142 -18.46 2.74 -18.44
N GLY A 143 -18.86 2.94 -17.18
CA GLY A 143 -19.38 4.23 -16.69
C GLY A 143 -18.31 5.08 -16.00
N ASN A 144 -18.52 6.39 -15.92
CA ASN A 144 -17.69 7.27 -15.10
C ASN A 144 -18.15 7.18 -13.63
N LEU A 145 -17.30 6.64 -12.75
CA LEU A 145 -17.51 6.66 -11.30
C LEU A 145 -16.66 7.75 -10.68
N THR A 146 -17.26 8.59 -9.84
CA THR A 146 -16.50 9.56 -9.06
C THR A 146 -15.94 8.92 -7.80
N THR A 147 -14.89 9.49 -7.21
CA THR A 147 -14.38 9.09 -5.88
C THR A 147 -15.50 9.00 -4.84
N GLY A 148 -16.45 9.94 -4.87
CA GLY A 148 -17.59 9.96 -3.95
C GLY A 148 -18.55 8.79 -4.14
N ASP A 149 -18.74 8.30 -5.36
CA ASP A 149 -19.56 7.12 -5.63
C ASP A 149 -18.92 5.85 -5.07
N LEU A 150 -17.60 5.72 -5.28
CA LEU A 150 -16.80 4.60 -4.76
C LEU A 150 -16.82 4.56 -3.23
N VAL A 151 -16.65 5.72 -2.58
CA VAL A 151 -16.75 5.86 -1.12
C VAL A 151 -18.13 5.43 -0.61
N LYS A 152 -19.22 5.86 -1.25
CA LYS A 152 -20.59 5.44 -0.88
C LYS A 152 -20.82 3.94 -1.05
N MET A 153 -20.21 3.33 -2.06
CA MET A 153 -20.27 1.88 -2.26
C MET A 153 -19.54 1.15 -1.13
N VAL A 154 -18.36 1.62 -0.73
CA VAL A 154 -17.64 1.07 0.43
C VAL A 154 -18.48 1.17 1.70
N ASP A 155 -19.12 2.31 1.96
CA ASP A 155 -19.97 2.48 3.14
C ASP A 155 -21.14 1.48 3.20
N LYS A 156 -21.62 0.97 2.07
CA LYS A 156 -22.71 -0.03 2.01
C LYS A 156 -22.25 -1.47 2.17
N ILE A 157 -20.94 -1.72 2.25
CA ILE A 157 -20.41 -3.07 2.42
C ILE A 157 -20.88 -3.64 3.77
N PRO A 158 -21.60 -4.78 3.77
CA PRO A 158 -22.12 -5.39 4.99
C PRO A 158 -21.02 -6.16 5.74
N TYR A 159 -21.13 -6.17 7.07
CA TYR A 159 -20.32 -7.03 7.95
C TYR A 159 -21.11 -8.30 8.30
N TYR A 160 -20.70 -9.43 7.73
CA TYR A 160 -21.45 -10.68 7.84
C TYR A 160 -21.26 -11.45 9.16
N LYS A 161 -20.23 -11.13 9.96
CA LYS A 161 -19.90 -11.82 11.23
C LYS A 161 -19.81 -13.35 11.05
N SER A 162 -19.18 -13.78 9.96
CA SER A 162 -19.07 -15.19 9.60
C SER A 162 -18.31 -15.99 10.67
N SER A 163 -18.76 -17.21 10.98
CA SER A 163 -18.02 -18.14 11.86
C SER A 163 -16.79 -18.75 11.20
N MET A 164 -16.70 -18.65 9.88
CA MET A 164 -15.57 -19.11 9.08
C MET A 164 -14.79 -17.94 8.48
N THR A 165 -13.51 -18.17 8.22
CA THR A 165 -12.52 -17.26 7.67
C THR A 165 -11.72 -18.04 6.64
N ARG A 166 -11.99 -17.80 5.34
CA ARG A 166 -11.38 -18.54 4.21
C ARG A 166 -10.59 -17.58 3.31
N ILE A 167 -9.39 -17.22 3.78
CA ILE A 167 -8.48 -16.31 3.08
C ILE A 167 -8.11 -16.89 1.70
N ASN A 168 -7.76 -18.17 1.64
CA ASN A 168 -7.42 -18.87 0.40
C ASN A 168 -8.53 -18.76 -0.68
N ALA A 169 -9.79 -18.96 -0.29
CA ALA A 169 -10.92 -18.89 -1.20
C ALA A 169 -11.14 -17.47 -1.71
N ALA A 170 -10.94 -16.45 -0.86
CA ALA A 170 -11.05 -15.05 -1.25
C ALA A 170 -9.97 -14.67 -2.27
N LEU A 171 -8.71 -15.05 -2.00
CA LEU A 171 -7.59 -14.82 -2.90
C LEU A 171 -7.75 -15.56 -4.23
N ARG A 172 -8.28 -16.78 -4.21
CA ARG A 172 -8.61 -17.54 -5.42
C ARG A 172 -9.68 -16.83 -6.25
N LEU A 173 -10.73 -16.32 -5.63
CA LEU A 173 -11.78 -15.56 -6.32
C LEU A 173 -11.21 -14.27 -6.94
N VAL A 174 -10.29 -13.56 -6.26
CA VAL A 174 -9.62 -12.40 -6.85
C VAL A 174 -8.80 -12.82 -8.07
N HIS A 175 -7.97 -13.85 -7.94
CA HIS A 175 -7.16 -14.37 -9.04
C HIS A 175 -8.01 -14.76 -10.26
N GLN A 176 -9.05 -15.57 -10.06
CA GLN A 176 -9.82 -16.19 -11.13
C GLN A 176 -10.99 -15.35 -11.67
N ASP A 177 -11.53 -14.43 -10.89
CA ASP A 177 -12.73 -13.68 -11.29
C ASP A 177 -12.48 -12.17 -11.41
N VAL A 178 -11.49 -11.63 -10.70
CA VAL A 178 -11.13 -10.21 -10.79
C VAL A 178 -9.99 -9.98 -11.78
N PHE A 179 -8.90 -10.75 -11.69
CA PHE A 179 -7.68 -10.51 -12.49
C PHE A 179 -7.54 -11.37 -13.76
N ARG A 180 -8.44 -12.34 -13.98
CA ARG A 180 -8.39 -13.31 -15.08
C ARG A 180 -8.21 -12.73 -16.48
N TRP A 181 -8.83 -11.59 -16.78
CA TRP A 181 -8.88 -11.05 -18.15
C TRP A 181 -7.65 -10.23 -18.55
N PHE A 182 -6.71 -9.98 -17.63
CA PHE A 182 -5.58 -9.07 -17.85
C PHE A 182 -4.22 -9.69 -17.56
N GLN A 183 -4.12 -11.02 -17.49
CA GLN A 183 -2.84 -11.69 -17.20
C GLN A 183 -1.76 -11.45 -18.25
N ASN A 184 -2.12 -11.21 -19.53
CA ASN A 184 -1.13 -11.19 -20.62
C ASN A 184 -1.19 -9.99 -21.58
N GLN A 185 -2.05 -8.98 -21.37
CA GLN A 185 -2.24 -7.89 -22.36
C GLN A 185 -2.24 -6.47 -21.79
N ASP A 186 -2.16 -6.29 -20.47
CA ASP A 186 -2.21 -4.98 -19.82
C ASP A 186 -1.02 -4.87 -18.87
N HIS A 187 -0.10 -3.93 -19.11
CA HIS A 187 1.14 -3.73 -18.32
C HIS A 187 0.87 -3.12 -16.92
N ARG A 188 -0.32 -3.33 -16.38
CA ARG A 188 -0.74 -2.82 -15.08
C ARG A 188 -0.19 -3.63 -13.94
N THR A 189 0.27 -2.95 -12.90
CA THR A 189 0.57 -3.59 -11.63
C THR A 189 -0.73 -4.10 -10.99
N LYS A 190 -0.76 -5.38 -10.59
CA LYS A 190 -1.88 -5.96 -9.85
C LYS A 190 -1.53 -6.05 -8.39
N MET A 191 -2.41 -5.53 -7.55
CA MET A 191 -2.21 -5.48 -6.11
C MET A 191 -3.46 -5.97 -5.38
N ILE A 192 -3.27 -6.78 -4.35
CA ILE A 192 -4.30 -7.20 -3.41
C ILE A 192 -4.00 -6.50 -2.09
N VAL A 193 -4.97 -5.76 -1.56
CA VAL A 193 -4.92 -5.25 -0.18
C VAL A 193 -5.84 -6.14 0.65
N LEU A 194 -5.23 -7.12 1.32
CA LEU A 194 -5.89 -8.11 2.15
C LEU A 194 -5.97 -7.61 3.59
N PHE A 195 -7.19 -7.39 4.09
CA PHE A 195 -7.40 -7.16 5.51
C PHE A 195 -7.79 -8.47 6.17
N THR A 196 -7.12 -8.82 7.27
CA THR A 196 -7.37 -10.05 8.02
C THR A 196 -6.73 -9.98 9.41
N ASP A 197 -7.23 -10.78 10.34
CA ASP A 197 -6.52 -11.09 11.58
C ASP A 197 -5.47 -12.20 11.39
N GLY A 198 -5.38 -12.80 10.21
CA GLY A 198 -4.43 -13.87 9.88
C GLY A 198 -4.88 -15.25 10.37
N ILE A 199 -6.10 -15.40 10.88
CA ILE A 199 -6.65 -16.69 11.31
C ILE A 199 -7.47 -17.26 10.16
N GLN A 200 -7.08 -18.44 9.68
CA GLN A 200 -7.87 -19.20 8.70
C GLN A 200 -8.43 -20.47 9.35
N ASN A 201 -9.73 -20.71 9.19
CA ASN A 201 -10.40 -21.95 9.58
C ASN A 201 -11.16 -22.54 8.38
N THR A 202 -10.41 -23.26 7.54
CA THR A 202 -10.94 -23.91 6.34
C THR A 202 -11.33 -25.36 6.59
N PRO A 203 -12.28 -25.92 5.80
CA PRO A 203 -12.47 -27.36 5.73
C PRO A 203 -11.16 -28.09 5.35
N PRO A 204 -11.02 -29.38 5.69
CA PRO A 204 -9.87 -30.17 5.27
C PRO A 204 -9.77 -30.28 3.74
N TYR A 205 -8.57 -30.61 3.24
CA TYR A 205 -8.27 -30.80 1.82
C TYR A 205 -8.52 -29.55 0.95
N GLN A 206 -8.29 -28.38 1.51
CA GLN A 206 -8.27 -27.11 0.77
C GLN A 206 -6.83 -26.69 0.50
N GLU A 207 -6.64 -25.91 -0.56
CA GLU A 207 -5.37 -25.24 -0.85
C GLU A 207 -4.88 -24.44 0.37
N GLY A 208 -3.60 -24.57 0.70
CA GLY A 208 -2.96 -23.85 1.79
C GLY A 208 -2.64 -22.39 1.45
N LEU A 209 -2.39 -21.57 2.48
CA LEU A 209 -1.97 -20.17 2.26
C LEU A 209 -0.66 -20.06 1.47
N VAL A 210 0.28 -20.98 1.71
CA VAL A 210 1.56 -21.03 0.99
C VAL A 210 1.36 -21.27 -0.51
N GLU A 211 0.40 -22.11 -0.89
CA GLU A 211 0.16 -22.49 -2.29
C GLU A 211 -0.45 -21.33 -3.07
N ILE A 212 -1.47 -20.68 -2.52
CA ILE A 212 -2.10 -19.51 -3.16
C ILE A 212 -1.14 -18.31 -3.17
N GLY A 213 -0.33 -18.12 -2.12
CA GLY A 213 0.70 -17.07 -2.08
C GLY A 213 1.71 -17.22 -3.20
N LYS A 214 2.26 -18.43 -3.38
CA LYS A 214 3.18 -18.75 -4.49
C LYS A 214 2.54 -18.55 -5.87
N LEU A 215 1.27 -18.91 -6.03
CA LEU A 215 0.57 -18.70 -7.29
C LEU A 215 0.48 -17.21 -7.63
N LEU A 216 0.06 -16.38 -6.67
CA LEU A 216 -0.07 -14.94 -6.87
C LEU A 216 1.30 -14.30 -7.17
N ASP A 217 2.34 -14.70 -6.45
CA ASP A 217 3.71 -14.23 -6.65
C ASP A 217 4.25 -14.58 -8.05
N ASN A 218 4.08 -15.83 -8.49
CA ASN A 218 4.49 -16.28 -9.83
C ASN A 218 3.80 -15.51 -10.96
N GLU A 219 2.62 -14.95 -10.71
CA GLU A 219 1.88 -14.10 -11.66
C GLU A 219 2.12 -12.60 -11.45
N ASN A 220 3.10 -12.23 -10.63
CA ASN A 220 3.43 -10.84 -10.28
C ASN A 220 2.23 -10.05 -9.72
N ILE A 221 1.39 -10.73 -8.93
CA ILE A 221 0.29 -10.13 -8.19
C ILE A 221 0.78 -9.87 -6.76
N LYS A 222 0.94 -8.59 -6.42
CA LYS A 222 1.51 -8.16 -5.13
C LYS A 222 0.45 -8.22 -4.03
N VAL A 223 0.72 -8.91 -2.93
CA VAL A 223 -0.21 -8.99 -1.79
C VAL A 223 0.28 -8.11 -0.63
N PHE A 224 -0.51 -7.09 -0.29
CA PHE A 224 -0.37 -6.22 0.86
C PHE A 224 -1.32 -6.69 1.97
N GLY A 225 -0.76 -7.22 3.05
CA GLY A 225 -1.52 -7.70 4.21
C GLY A 225 -1.68 -6.62 5.27
N ILE A 226 -2.92 -6.32 5.67
CA ILE A 226 -3.25 -5.38 6.73
C ILE A 226 -3.80 -6.15 7.93
N LEU A 227 -2.99 -6.26 8.98
CA LEU A 227 -3.34 -6.96 10.21
C LEU A 227 -4.42 -6.19 10.99
N THR A 228 -5.62 -6.76 11.08
CA THR A 228 -6.75 -6.15 11.77
C THR A 228 -7.33 -7.09 12.83
N GLY A 229 -8.26 -6.61 13.65
CA GLY A 229 -8.79 -7.39 14.78
C GLY A 229 -7.82 -7.49 15.96
N GLU A 230 -8.28 -8.18 17.00
CA GLU A 230 -7.56 -8.32 18.28
C GLU A 230 -6.61 -9.53 18.27
N GLN A 231 -7.03 -10.66 17.70
CA GLN A 231 -6.25 -11.91 17.67
C GLN A 231 -5.43 -12.02 16.39
N ARG A 232 -4.31 -11.30 16.33
CA ARG A 232 -3.49 -11.18 15.13
C ARG A 232 -2.48 -12.33 15.00
N ASN A 233 -2.49 -13.03 13.86
CA ASN A 233 -1.54 -14.07 13.50
C ASN A 233 -0.70 -13.65 12.27
N MET A 234 0.47 -13.06 12.54
CA MET A 234 1.38 -12.58 11.50
C MET A 234 1.97 -13.70 10.63
N ASN A 235 2.15 -14.91 11.18
CA ASN A 235 2.75 -16.02 10.45
C ASN A 235 1.94 -16.44 9.22
N ALA A 236 0.62 -16.27 9.27
CA ALA A 236 -0.24 -16.53 8.12
C ALA A 236 0.04 -15.55 6.97
N LEU A 237 0.28 -14.28 7.27
CA LEU A 237 0.57 -13.26 6.26
C LEU A 237 1.99 -13.42 5.69
N LEU A 238 2.97 -13.85 6.50
CA LEU A 238 4.33 -14.16 6.01
C LEU A 238 4.32 -15.25 4.92
N ASN A 239 3.35 -16.17 4.97
CA ASN A 239 3.18 -17.21 3.96
C ASN A 239 2.41 -16.75 2.71
N LEU A 240 1.81 -15.54 2.74
CA LEU A 240 0.96 -14.99 1.68
C LEU A 240 1.59 -13.81 0.95
N CYS A 241 2.27 -12.94 1.69
CA CYS A 241 2.76 -11.68 1.14
C CYS A 241 3.99 -11.94 0.27
N THR A 242 3.96 -11.38 -0.94
CA THR A 242 5.05 -11.40 -1.93
C THR A 242 6.39 -10.98 -1.33
N ASN A 243 6.32 -10.03 -0.40
CA ASN A 243 7.42 -9.56 0.40
C ASN A 243 6.90 -9.41 1.83
N ASP A 244 7.72 -9.82 2.79
CA ASP A 244 7.39 -9.73 4.20
C ASP A 244 7.13 -8.25 4.62
N GLN A 245 7.73 -7.29 3.91
CA GLN A 245 7.53 -5.84 4.06
C GLN A 245 6.18 -5.33 3.56
N PHE A 246 5.35 -6.19 2.99
CA PHE A 246 3.98 -5.86 2.61
C PHE A 246 2.96 -6.11 3.71
N ILE A 247 3.42 -6.33 4.94
CA ILE A 247 2.58 -6.49 6.12
C ILE A 247 2.53 -5.17 6.90
N PHE A 248 1.33 -4.66 7.14
CA PHE A 248 1.08 -3.40 7.84
C PHE A 248 0.02 -3.55 8.92
N GLU A 249 0.08 -2.68 9.93
CA GLU A 249 -1.08 -2.42 10.78
C GLU A 249 -1.86 -1.19 10.25
N PRO A 250 -3.19 -1.10 10.51
CA PRO A 250 -4.04 0.00 10.01
C PRO A 250 -3.54 1.41 10.35
N GLU A 251 -2.79 1.56 11.44
CA GLU A 251 -2.18 2.82 11.87
C GLU A 251 -1.02 3.30 10.97
N PHE A 252 -0.41 2.40 10.19
CA PHE A 252 0.66 2.71 9.23
C PHE A 252 0.13 2.95 7.81
N LEU A 253 -1.08 3.51 7.70
CA LEU A 253 -1.66 3.85 6.40
C LEU A 253 -0.80 4.80 5.55
N PRO A 254 -0.13 5.84 6.10
CA PRO A 254 0.78 6.66 5.30
C PRO A 254 1.91 5.85 4.65
N GLU A 255 2.50 4.91 5.39
CA GLU A 255 3.56 4.03 4.89
C GLU A 255 3.02 3.11 3.80
N LEU A 256 1.87 2.47 4.03
CA LEU A 256 1.19 1.63 3.04
C LEU A 256 0.99 2.39 1.73
N ILE A 257 0.49 3.63 1.79
CA ILE A 257 0.28 4.48 0.62
C ILE A 257 1.62 4.70 -0.11
N GLU A 258 2.68 5.07 0.60
CA GLU A 258 4.01 5.30 0.01
C GLU A 258 4.54 4.04 -0.69
N VAL A 259 4.41 2.85 -0.06
CA VAL A 259 4.85 1.57 -0.64
C VAL A 259 4.03 1.25 -1.89
N MET A 260 2.71 1.29 -1.79
CA MET A 260 1.82 1.00 -2.92
C MET A 260 2.08 1.95 -4.09
N TYR A 261 2.34 3.24 -3.82
CA TYR A 261 2.69 4.21 -4.85
C TYR A 261 3.94 3.79 -5.61
N HIS A 262 5.02 3.47 -4.88
CA HIS A 262 6.26 3.02 -5.48
C HIS A 262 6.06 1.75 -6.33
N GLU A 263 5.29 0.79 -5.82
CA GLU A 263 5.06 -0.47 -6.52
C GLU A 263 4.22 -0.33 -7.82
N THR A 264 3.57 0.82 -8.00
CA THR A 264 2.88 1.19 -9.24
C THR A 264 3.74 2.00 -10.21
N GLU A 265 4.97 2.39 -9.85
CA GLU A 265 5.83 3.15 -10.73
C GLU A 265 6.37 2.30 -11.89
N TYR A 266 5.91 2.60 -13.10
CA TYR A 266 6.52 2.07 -14.31
C TYR A 266 7.59 3.06 -14.82
N TYR A 267 8.80 2.57 -14.92
CA TYR A 267 9.97 3.37 -15.30
C TYR A 267 10.26 3.27 -16.80
N CYS A 268 10.42 4.43 -17.44
CA CYS A 268 11.11 4.62 -18.70
C CYS A 268 12.16 5.76 -18.56
#